data_AF-K1STZ8-F1
#
_entry.id   AF-K1STZ8-F1
#
_cell.length_a   1.000
_cell.length_b   1.000
_cell.length_c   1.000
_cell.angle_alpha   90.00
_cell.angle_beta   90.00
_cell.angle_gamma   90.00
#
_symmetry.space_group_name_H-M   'P 1'
#
loop_
_entity.id
_entity.type
_entity.pdbx_description
1 polymer ?
#
loop_
_entity_poly.entity_id
_entity_poly.type
_entity_poly.pdbx_seq_one_letter_code
_entity_poly.pdbx_strand_id
1 'polypeptide(L)'
;HNPEDASAGTRPVPFSREIYIERTDFMEEPPKKYYRLAPGTEVRLRYSYLIKCEEVVKDNAGNVVELRCTYDPQSGNGSSSDGRRVKGVIHWVSVPHARAAEVRLYSNLFTKEDPNDVEEGKTFLDYLNPDSVVVRTGYIEPSLAQAAVGEKFQFERVGYFCVDPDS
;
A
#
# COMPACT_ATOMS: atom_id res chain seq x y z
N HIS A 1 -4.17 12.25 -11.67
CA HIS A 1 -5.05 11.68 -10.63
C HIS A 1 -5.75 10.42 -11.10
N ASN A 2 -6.17 10.35 -12.37
CA ASN A 2 -6.67 9.13 -13.00
C ASN A 2 -5.78 8.79 -14.22
N PRO A 3 -5.17 7.59 -14.32
CA PRO A 3 -4.34 7.23 -15.47
C PRO A 3 -5.11 7.07 -16.78
N GLU A 4 -6.42 6.82 -16.74
CA GLU A 4 -7.27 6.65 -17.93
C GLU A 4 -7.96 7.96 -18.37
N ASP A 5 -7.86 9.02 -17.56
CA ASP A 5 -8.49 10.32 -17.83
C ASP A 5 -7.48 11.46 -17.67
N ALA A 6 -6.98 11.96 -18.81
CA ALA A 6 -6.04 13.06 -18.85
C ALA A 6 -6.62 14.39 -18.29
N SER A 7 -7.94 14.54 -18.25
CA SER A 7 -8.61 15.73 -17.71
C SER A 7 -8.62 15.76 -16.18
N ALA A 8 -8.38 14.62 -15.53
CA ALA A 8 -8.30 14.50 -14.07
C ALA A 8 -7.04 15.16 -13.47
N GLY A 9 -6.19 15.80 -14.28
CA GLY A 9 -5.02 16.56 -13.83
C GLY A 9 -3.87 15.70 -13.29
N THR A 10 -2.80 16.37 -12.89
CA THR A 10 -1.58 15.75 -12.34
C THR A 10 -1.17 16.44 -11.04
N ARG A 11 -0.35 15.76 -10.25
CA ARG A 11 0.22 16.32 -9.02
C ARG A 11 1.68 15.91 -8.90
N PRO A 12 2.53 16.75 -8.26
CA PRO A 12 3.88 16.34 -7.92
C PRO A 12 3.84 15.27 -6.82
N VAL A 13 4.64 14.22 -6.98
CA VAL A 13 4.84 13.18 -5.97
C VAL A 13 6.31 13.20 -5.57
N PRO A 14 6.67 13.52 -4.32
CA PRO A 14 8.07 13.62 -3.91
C PRO A 14 8.71 12.23 -3.85
N PHE A 15 9.92 12.13 -4.39
CA PHE A 15 10.78 10.95 -4.30
C PHE A 15 12.02 11.27 -3.46
N SER A 16 12.48 10.32 -2.66
CA SER A 16 13.64 10.48 -1.78
C SER A 16 14.39 9.16 -1.61
N ARG A 17 15.57 9.22 -0.98
CA ARG A 17 16.37 8.03 -0.64
C ARG A 17 15.58 7.03 0.22
N GLU A 18 14.79 7.53 1.17
CA GLU A 18 14.00 6.71 2.09
C GLU A 18 12.53 6.72 1.67
N ILE A 19 11.95 5.55 1.53
CA ILE A 19 10.55 5.33 1.15
C ILE A 19 9.92 4.26 2.04
N TYR A 20 8.61 4.35 2.25
CA TYR A 20 7.82 3.25 2.77
C TYR A 20 7.18 2.49 1.62
N ILE A 21 7.10 1.16 1.77
CA ILE A 21 6.30 0.24 0.97
C ILE A 21 5.45 -0.61 1.91
N GLU A 22 4.45 -1.31 1.40
CA GLU A 22 3.71 -2.26 2.23
C GLU A 22 4.61 -3.41 2.67
N ARG A 23 4.44 -3.85 3.92
CA ARG A 23 5.08 -5.08 4.42
C ARG A 23 4.76 -6.28 3.52
N THR A 24 3.54 -6.33 2.96
CA THR A 24 3.07 -7.43 2.10
C THR A 24 3.66 -7.40 0.68
N ASP A 25 4.36 -6.31 0.32
CA ASP A 25 5.07 -6.15 -0.95
C ASP A 25 6.50 -6.69 -0.95
N PHE A 26 6.95 -7.24 0.17
CA PHE A 26 8.22 -7.93 0.27
C PHE A 26 8.06 -9.36 0.81
N MET A 27 8.85 -10.29 0.28
CA MET A 27 8.92 -11.66 0.76
C MET A 27 10.32 -12.24 0.53
N GLU A 28 10.95 -12.78 1.58
CA GLU A 28 12.30 -13.36 1.48
C GLU A 28 12.32 -14.65 0.65
N GLU A 29 11.33 -15.51 0.88
CA GLU A 29 11.15 -16.78 0.18
C GLU A 29 9.84 -16.76 -0.61
N PRO A 30 9.82 -16.06 -1.77
CA PRO A 30 8.59 -15.89 -2.52
C PRO A 30 8.16 -17.21 -3.20
N PRO A 31 6.84 -17.51 -3.23
CA PRO A 31 6.34 -18.62 -4.04
C PRO A 31 6.51 -18.31 -5.54
N LYS A 32 6.40 -19.35 -6.38
CA LYS A 32 6.31 -19.16 -7.83
C LYS A 32 5.16 -18.19 -8.16
N LYS A 33 5.35 -17.32 -9.15
CA LYS A 33 4.40 -16.27 -9.57
C LYS A 33 4.19 -15.13 -8.54
N TYR A 34 5.13 -14.93 -7.61
CA TYR A 34 5.22 -13.69 -6.84
C TYR A 34 5.95 -12.62 -7.67
N TYR A 35 5.32 -11.48 -7.90
CA TYR A 35 5.87 -10.42 -8.78
C TYR A 35 6.27 -9.14 -8.04
N ARG A 36 6.19 -9.14 -6.70
CA ARG A 36 6.60 -8.00 -5.86
C ARG A 36 8.08 -8.15 -5.48
N LEU A 37 8.55 -7.42 -4.46
CA LEU A 37 9.96 -7.35 -4.12
C LEU A 37 10.41 -8.59 -3.33
N ALA A 38 11.59 -9.10 -3.65
CA ALA A 38 12.24 -10.20 -2.95
C ALA A 38 13.77 -9.99 -3.04
N PRO A 39 14.59 -10.70 -2.24
CA PRO A 39 16.04 -10.59 -2.30
C PRO A 39 16.56 -10.81 -3.73
N GLY A 40 17.35 -9.85 -4.23
CA GLY A 40 17.95 -9.90 -5.56
C GLY A 40 16.99 -9.63 -6.73
N THR A 41 15.71 -9.40 -6.48
CA THR A 41 14.72 -9.13 -7.54
C THR A 41 14.43 -7.64 -7.69
N GLU A 42 13.88 -7.30 -8.86
CA GLU A 42 13.49 -5.93 -9.20
C GLU A 42 11.97 -5.76 -9.23
N VAL A 43 11.52 -4.59 -8.81
CA VAL A 43 10.12 -4.16 -8.90
C VAL A 43 10.05 -2.71 -9.38
N ARG A 44 8.92 -2.31 -9.98
CA ARG A 44 8.67 -0.91 -10.31
C ARG A 44 7.97 -0.23 -9.15
N LEU A 45 8.50 0.91 -8.74
CA LEU A 45 7.77 1.86 -7.92
C LEU A 45 6.74 2.58 -8.81
N ARG A 46 5.47 2.58 -8.42
CA ARG A 46 4.38 3.21 -9.18
C ARG A 46 4.75 4.66 -9.52
N TYR A 47 4.63 5.02 -10.80
CA TYR A 47 5.01 6.33 -11.36
C TYR A 47 6.46 6.77 -11.11
N SER A 48 7.37 5.84 -10.82
CA SER A 48 8.75 6.14 -10.48
C SER A 48 9.71 5.06 -11.01
N TYR A 49 10.88 4.95 -10.40
CA TYR A 49 12.01 4.12 -10.83
C TYR A 49 11.79 2.62 -10.60
N LEU A 50 12.63 1.81 -11.24
CA LEU A 50 12.90 0.42 -10.85
C LEU A 50 13.84 0.41 -9.66
N ILE A 51 13.55 -0.46 -8.68
CA ILE A 51 14.43 -0.74 -7.56
C ILE A 51 14.77 -2.22 -7.50
N LYS A 52 15.95 -2.55 -6.97
CA LYS A 52 16.40 -3.92 -6.70
C LYS A 52 16.73 -4.07 -5.22
N CYS A 53 16.20 -5.10 -4.56
CA CYS A 53 16.55 -5.39 -3.17
C CYS A 53 17.93 -6.05 -3.12
N GLU A 54 18.89 -5.39 -2.47
CA GLU A 54 20.27 -5.89 -2.31
C GLU A 54 20.50 -6.49 -0.92
N GLU A 55 19.92 -5.89 0.13
CA GLU A 55 20.11 -6.32 1.52
C GLU A 55 18.79 -6.28 2.29
N VAL A 56 18.59 -7.29 3.14
CA VAL A 56 17.46 -7.41 4.08
C VAL A 56 18.01 -7.24 5.48
N VAL A 57 17.67 -6.13 6.14
CA VAL A 57 18.10 -5.84 7.50
C VAL A 57 17.04 -6.35 8.48
N LYS A 58 17.48 -7.10 9.48
CA LYS A 58 16.61 -7.70 10.52
C LYS A 58 16.98 -7.20 11.91
N ASP A 59 15.99 -7.15 12.79
CA ASP A 59 16.23 -6.97 14.22
C ASP A 59 16.71 -8.27 14.91
N ASN A 60 16.96 -8.20 16.22
CA ASN A 60 17.41 -9.35 17.01
C ASN A 60 16.37 -10.48 17.11
N ALA A 61 15.10 -10.20 16.83
CA ALA A 61 14.03 -11.20 16.81
C ALA A 61 13.83 -11.80 15.40
N GLY A 62 14.62 -11.38 14.41
CA GLY A 62 14.52 -11.84 13.03
C GLY A 62 13.45 -11.14 12.19
N ASN A 63 12.82 -10.08 12.71
CA ASN A 63 11.86 -9.31 11.93
C ASN A 63 12.58 -8.42 10.92
N VAL A 64 12.14 -8.42 9.66
CA VAL A 64 12.65 -7.46 8.67
C VAL A 64 12.26 -6.05 9.09
N VAL A 65 13.22 -5.13 9.20
CA VAL A 65 13.02 -3.74 9.63
C VAL A 65 13.39 -2.72 8.55
N GLU A 66 14.29 -3.08 7.62
CA GLU A 66 14.72 -2.22 6.53
C GLU A 66 15.12 -3.07 5.32
N LEU A 67 14.84 -2.55 4.13
CA LEU A 67 15.34 -3.09 2.86
C LEU A 67 16.26 -2.07 2.23
N ARG A 68 17.50 -2.45 1.94
CA ARG A 68 18.42 -1.59 1.20
C ARG A 68 18.39 -1.99 -0.26
N CYS A 69 18.05 -1.01 -1.08
CA CYS A 69 17.84 -1.21 -2.50
C CYS A 69 18.74 -0.29 -3.31
N THR A 70 19.13 -0.76 -4.50
CA THR A 70 19.60 0.12 -5.57
C THR A 70 18.40 0.55 -6.42
N TYR A 71 18.54 1.63 -7.17
CA TYR A 71 17.55 2.06 -8.15
C TYR A 71 18.22 2.38 -9.49
N ASP A 72 17.45 2.24 -10.58
CA ASP A 72 17.89 2.63 -11.91
C ASP A 72 17.48 4.09 -12.19
N PRO A 73 18.42 5.06 -12.21
CA PRO A 73 18.08 6.48 -12.42
C PRO A 73 17.52 6.80 -13.80
N GLN A 74 17.78 5.93 -14.80
CA GLN A 74 17.30 6.13 -16.17
C GLN A 74 15.87 5.59 -16.35
N SER A 75 15.36 4.84 -15.36
CA SER A 75 14.06 4.16 -15.45
C SER A 75 12.83 5.02 -15.08
N GLY A 76 13.04 6.28 -14.68
CA GLY A 76 11.99 7.14 -14.13
C GLY A 76 10.88 7.51 -15.12
N ASN A 77 11.19 7.56 -16.42
CA ASN A 77 10.22 7.87 -17.48
C ASN A 77 9.52 6.62 -18.05
N GLY A 78 9.53 5.50 -17.29
CA GLY A 78 8.77 4.29 -17.61
C GLY A 78 9.54 3.17 -18.31
N SER A 79 10.65 3.48 -18.99
CA SER A 79 11.54 2.47 -19.61
C SER A 79 12.90 2.46 -18.91
N SER A 80 13.46 1.28 -18.64
CA SER A 80 14.86 1.18 -18.18
C SER A 80 15.82 1.47 -19.33
N SER A 81 17.07 1.77 -19.01
CA SER A 81 18.11 2.09 -20.00
C SER A 81 18.48 0.93 -20.92
N ASP A 82 18.30 -0.29 -20.44
CA ASP A 82 18.59 -1.55 -21.13
C ASP A 82 17.34 -2.23 -21.69
N GLY A 83 16.17 -1.60 -21.58
CA GLY A 83 14.89 -2.12 -22.09
C GLY A 83 14.31 -3.29 -21.28
N ARG A 84 14.89 -3.66 -20.14
CA ARG A 84 14.37 -4.73 -19.28
C ARG A 84 13.00 -4.37 -18.70
N ARG A 85 12.15 -5.38 -18.61
CA ARG A 85 10.78 -5.26 -18.08
C ARG A 85 10.68 -6.04 -16.77
N VAL A 86 10.15 -5.38 -15.74
CA VAL A 86 9.80 -6.03 -14.47
C VAL A 86 8.31 -6.40 -14.48
N LYS A 87 7.96 -7.48 -13.78
CA LYS A 87 6.58 -8.00 -13.79
C LYS A 87 5.64 -7.31 -12.81
N GLY A 88 6.16 -6.74 -11.73
CA GLY A 88 5.34 -6.10 -10.71
C GLY A 88 5.55 -4.60 -10.60
N VAL A 89 4.49 -3.94 -10.14
CA VAL A 89 4.47 -2.54 -9.75
C VAL A 89 3.90 -2.48 -8.33
N ILE A 90 4.58 -1.77 -7.43
CA ILE A 90 4.14 -1.55 -6.05
C ILE A 90 3.96 -0.06 -5.77
N HIS A 91 3.05 0.27 -4.85
CA HIS A 91 2.91 1.64 -4.35
C HIS A 91 3.95 1.92 -3.26
N TRP A 92 4.17 3.19 -3.00
CA TRP A 92 5.20 3.67 -2.08
C TRP A 92 4.89 5.12 -1.68
N VAL A 93 5.49 5.59 -0.59
CA VAL A 93 5.50 7.00 -0.20
C VAL A 93 6.89 7.42 0.27
N SER A 94 7.27 8.68 0.06
CA SER A 94 8.54 9.24 0.53
C SER A 94 8.52 9.49 2.03
N VAL A 95 9.43 8.87 2.79
CA VAL A 95 9.50 9.00 4.27
C VAL A 95 9.55 10.46 4.74
N PRO A 96 10.46 11.33 4.25
CA PRO A 96 10.54 12.71 4.73
C PRO A 96 9.32 13.58 4.41
N HIS A 97 8.47 13.17 3.46
CA HIS A 97 7.30 13.95 3.03
C HIS A 97 5.97 13.31 3.42
N ALA A 98 5.98 12.03 3.82
CA ALA A 98 4.79 11.30 4.18
C ALA A 98 4.17 11.87 5.45
N ARG A 99 2.84 11.84 5.52
CA ARG A 99 2.08 12.18 6.72
C ARG A 99 1.51 10.93 7.33
N ALA A 100 1.63 10.80 8.65
CA ALA A 100 0.92 9.76 9.37
C ALA A 100 -0.58 10.07 9.31
N ALA A 101 -1.39 9.05 9.05
CA ALA A 101 -2.84 9.15 9.04
C ALA A 101 -3.45 7.93 9.74
N GLU A 102 -4.53 8.15 10.48
CA GLU A 102 -5.39 7.05 10.91
C GLU A 102 -6.16 6.54 9.69
N VAL A 103 -6.08 5.23 9.46
CA VAL A 103 -6.77 4.54 8.38
C VAL A 103 -7.69 3.51 9.00
N ARG A 104 -9.00 3.67 8.78
CA ARG A 104 -10.04 2.74 9.24
C ARG A 104 -10.38 1.78 8.11
N LEU A 105 -9.98 0.53 8.27
CA LEU A 105 -10.26 -0.53 7.30
C LEU A 105 -11.56 -1.21 7.70
N TYR A 106 -12.64 -0.90 6.98
CA TYR A 106 -13.94 -1.51 7.21
C TYR A 106 -14.10 -2.81 6.43
N SER A 107 -14.74 -3.78 7.05
CA SER A 107 -15.15 -5.07 6.47
C SER A 107 -16.62 -5.34 6.81
N ASN A 108 -17.12 -6.53 6.46
CA ASN A 108 -18.47 -6.94 6.82
C ASN A 108 -18.67 -6.89 8.34
N LEU A 109 -19.79 -6.32 8.79
CA LEU A 109 -20.14 -6.20 10.21
C LEU A 109 -20.39 -7.56 10.87
N PHE A 110 -20.87 -8.54 10.10
CA PHE A 110 -21.16 -9.89 10.58
C PHE A 110 -20.28 -10.92 9.87
N THR A 111 -19.98 -12.01 10.57
CA THR A 111 -19.23 -13.16 10.01
C THR A 111 -20.12 -14.11 9.21
N LYS A 112 -21.44 -14.04 9.39
CA LYS A 112 -22.44 -14.81 8.63
C LYS A 112 -22.97 -14.02 7.44
N GLU A 113 -23.34 -14.74 6.39
CA GLU A 113 -24.02 -14.19 5.21
C GLU A 113 -25.44 -13.71 5.56
N ASP A 114 -26.22 -14.53 6.30
CA ASP A 114 -27.49 -14.12 6.92
C ASP A 114 -27.32 -14.03 8.44
N PRO A 115 -27.28 -12.82 9.03
CA PRO A 115 -27.18 -12.64 10.48
C PRO A 115 -28.46 -13.03 11.25
N ASN A 116 -29.59 -13.25 10.56
CA ASN A 116 -30.83 -13.72 11.18
C ASN A 116 -30.90 -15.25 11.30
N ASP A 117 -30.05 -15.97 10.58
CA ASP A 117 -29.88 -17.41 10.77
C ASP A 117 -29.06 -17.67 12.04
N VAL A 118 -29.75 -17.73 13.17
CA VAL A 118 -29.15 -17.84 14.49
C VAL A 118 -29.41 -19.23 15.05
N GLU A 119 -28.32 -19.92 15.44
CA GLU A 119 -28.39 -21.21 16.14
C GLU A 119 -29.14 -21.08 17.48
N GLU A 120 -29.82 -22.15 17.89
CA GLU A 120 -30.56 -22.17 19.15
C GLU A 120 -29.64 -21.80 20.34
N GLY A 121 -30.11 -20.86 21.17
CA GLY A 121 -29.36 -20.35 22.31
C GLY A 121 -28.35 -19.25 22.00
N LYS A 122 -28.19 -18.82 20.75
CA LYS A 122 -27.38 -17.65 20.35
C LYS A 122 -28.25 -16.47 19.92
N THR A 123 -27.61 -15.35 19.66
CA THR A 123 -28.18 -14.12 19.08
C THR A 123 -27.36 -13.68 17.86
N PHE A 124 -27.86 -12.73 17.07
CA PHE A 124 -27.11 -12.16 15.96
C PHE A 124 -25.82 -11.43 16.40
N LEU A 125 -25.79 -10.95 17.65
CA LEU A 125 -24.62 -10.26 18.22
C LEU A 125 -23.42 -11.22 18.39
N ASP A 126 -23.68 -12.51 18.54
CA ASP A 126 -22.64 -13.55 18.63
C ASP A 126 -21.88 -13.74 17.30
N TYR A 127 -22.41 -13.19 16.21
CA TYR A 127 -21.81 -13.23 14.87
C TYR A 127 -21.25 -11.87 14.43
N LEU A 128 -21.12 -10.90 15.35
CA LEU A 128 -20.40 -9.66 15.06
C LEU A 128 -18.95 -9.98 14.69
N ASN A 129 -18.49 -9.43 13.58
CA ASN A 129 -17.12 -9.55 13.15
C ASN A 129 -16.24 -8.61 13.99
N PRO A 130 -15.34 -9.14 14.84
CA PRO A 130 -14.43 -8.31 15.63
C PRO A 130 -13.47 -7.51 14.74
N ASP A 131 -13.23 -7.96 13.51
CA ASP A 131 -12.41 -7.30 12.49
C ASP A 131 -13.25 -6.50 11.49
N SER A 132 -14.50 -6.16 11.84
CA SER A 132 -15.37 -5.30 11.01
C SER A 132 -14.83 -3.89 10.83
N VAL A 133 -14.00 -3.43 11.77
CA VAL A 133 -13.18 -2.24 11.64
C VAL A 133 -11.80 -2.51 12.23
N VAL A 134 -10.76 -2.29 11.42
CA VAL A 134 -9.37 -2.34 11.86
C VAL A 134 -8.76 -0.95 11.69
N VAL A 135 -8.40 -0.32 12.81
CA VAL A 135 -7.73 0.98 12.81
C VAL A 135 -6.22 0.78 12.71
N ARG A 136 -5.59 1.45 11.75
CA ARG A 136 -4.14 1.41 11.52
C ARG A 136 -3.58 2.81 11.37
N THR A 137 -2.38 3.04 11.85
CA THR A 137 -1.60 4.21 11.44
C THR A 137 -0.91 3.89 10.12
N GLY A 138 -1.32 4.57 9.05
CA GLY A 138 -0.71 4.50 7.73
C GLY A 138 0.09 5.76 7.40
N TYR A 139 0.76 5.75 6.25
CA TYR A 139 1.50 6.89 5.73
C TYR A 139 0.97 7.29 4.35
N ILE A 140 0.58 8.55 4.21
CA ILE A 140 -0.02 9.11 2.99
C ILE A 140 0.89 10.15 2.35
N GLU A 141 0.76 10.33 1.04
CA GLU A 141 1.45 11.38 0.27
C GLU A 141 0.99 12.79 0.72
N PRO A 142 1.87 13.81 0.63
CA PRO A 142 1.59 15.14 1.19
C PRO A 142 0.42 15.88 0.54
N SER A 143 0.06 15.56 -0.70
CA SER A 143 -1.10 16.12 -1.41
C SER A 143 -2.42 15.85 -0.70
N LEU A 144 -2.52 14.77 0.08
CA LEU A 144 -3.72 14.44 0.85
C LEU A 144 -3.85 15.27 2.14
N ALA A 145 -2.83 16.03 2.53
CA ALA A 145 -2.87 16.82 3.77
C ALA A 145 -3.89 17.97 3.74
N GLN A 146 -4.36 18.37 2.55
CA GLN A 146 -5.38 19.39 2.35
C GLN A 146 -6.70 18.82 1.81
N ALA A 147 -6.86 17.49 1.88
CA ALA A 147 -8.07 16.83 1.43
C ALA A 147 -9.28 17.30 2.25
N ALA A 148 -10.37 17.61 1.57
CA ALA A 148 -11.60 18.04 2.23
C ALA A 148 -12.34 16.84 2.83
N VAL A 149 -13.10 17.07 3.90
CA VAL A 149 -14.02 16.07 4.46
C VAL A 149 -14.93 15.51 3.36
N GLY A 150 -15.06 14.18 3.30
CA GLY A 150 -15.85 13.48 2.30
C GLY A 150 -15.21 13.37 0.91
N GLU A 151 -14.05 14.00 0.68
CA GLU A 151 -13.29 13.83 -0.56
C GLU A 151 -12.82 12.37 -0.70
N LYS A 152 -12.94 11.82 -1.90
CA LYS A 152 -12.75 10.39 -2.18
C LYS A 152 -11.47 10.17 -2.98
N PHE A 153 -10.74 9.13 -2.60
CA PHE A 153 -9.47 8.75 -3.20
C PHE A 153 -9.43 7.25 -3.46
N GLN A 154 -8.75 6.87 -4.53
CA GLN A 154 -8.29 5.50 -4.70
C GLN A 154 -6.86 5.41 -4.18
N PHE A 155 -6.65 4.67 -3.10
CA PHE A 155 -5.31 4.27 -2.70
C PHE A 155 -4.92 3.07 -3.57
N GLU A 156 -4.02 3.33 -4.51
CA GLU A 156 -3.57 2.36 -5.51
C GLU A 156 -3.21 1.01 -4.87
N ARG A 157 -3.80 -0.08 -5.37
CA ARG A 157 -3.65 -1.46 -4.89
C ARG A 157 -4.18 -1.77 -3.49
N VAL A 158 -4.75 -0.78 -2.78
CA VAL A 158 -5.34 -0.97 -1.45
C VAL A 158 -6.87 -0.94 -1.53
N GLY A 159 -7.45 0.14 -2.08
CA GLY A 159 -8.90 0.31 -2.13
C GLY A 159 -9.34 1.76 -2.31
N TYR A 160 -10.60 2.04 -2.00
CA TYR A 160 -11.17 3.38 -2.03
C TYR A 160 -11.37 3.91 -0.61
N PHE A 161 -11.04 5.17 -0.40
CA PHE A 161 -11.04 5.84 0.89
C PHE A 161 -11.68 7.22 0.77
N CYS A 162 -12.16 7.76 1.87
CA CYS A 162 -12.53 9.17 1.96
C CYS A 162 -12.09 9.76 3.31
N VAL A 163 -11.97 11.09 3.37
CA VAL A 163 -11.73 11.78 4.64
C VAL A 163 -12.99 11.66 5.50
N ASP A 164 -12.82 11.08 6.68
CA ASP A 164 -13.92 10.83 7.63
C ASP A 164 -14.45 12.17 8.18
N PRO A 165 -15.77 12.34 8.39
CA PRO A 165 -16.33 13.56 8.96
C PRO A 165 -15.78 13.96 10.32
N ASP A 166 -15.26 13.01 11.09
CA ASP A 166 -14.70 13.23 12.42
C ASP A 166 -13.18 13.48 12.40
N SER A 167 -12.60 13.81 11.23
CA SER A 167 -11.16 14.05 11.02
C SER A 167 -10.70 15.49 11.32
#